data_AF-A0A975K326-F1
#
_entry.id   AF-A0A975K326-F1
#
_cell.length_a   1.000
_cell.length_b   1.000
_cell.length_c   1.000
_cell.angle_alpha   90.00
_cell.angle_beta   90.00
_cell.angle_gamma   90.00
#
_symmetry.space_group_name_H-M   'P 1'
#
loop_
_entity.id
_entity.type
_entity.pdbx_description
1 polymer ?
#
loop_
_entity_poly.entity_id
_entity_poly.type
_entity_poly.pdbx_seq_one_letter_code
_entity_poly.pdbx_strand_id
1 'polypeptide(L)'
;MATAPIGHNNPPSVKEVALIEVSEALAPMFKRAAELLASAEKASAEDAESAGKCADLVKMIRACTDEIDRKRKEAQKPYDDAIGVMRDAPRKILLDLDNAKRKVAALGAEFDKKERQRLADEQAEKDAQAARDRKALEDRAESLGVELPPEEPKKEPARGKPVKAVQSDMGSSYYERTNDVYTIVDPYALPLEILSHEKVTAAIISVAREMRKGNKDARIKGIAITTETTTVVR
;
A
#
# COMPACT_ATOMS: atom_id res chain seq x y z
N MET A 1 -27.45 -53.87 35.55
CA MET A 1 -26.88 -52.65 36.16
C MET A 1 -26.27 -51.82 35.05
N ALA A 2 -26.93 -50.74 34.64
CA ALA A 2 -26.42 -49.86 33.59
C ALA A 2 -25.44 -48.87 34.22
N THR A 3 -24.19 -48.89 33.75
CA THR A 3 -23.14 -47.94 34.12
C THR A 3 -23.47 -46.56 33.54
N ALA A 4 -23.50 -45.53 34.39
CA ALA A 4 -23.68 -44.16 33.97
C ALA A 4 -22.52 -43.73 33.05
N PRO A 5 -22.79 -43.08 31.90
CA PRO A 5 -21.73 -42.63 31.01
C PRO A 5 -20.91 -41.53 31.71
N ILE A 6 -19.60 -41.78 31.81
CA ILE A 6 -18.59 -40.85 32.31
C ILE A 6 -18.70 -39.56 31.49
N GLY A 7 -19.06 -38.46 32.16
CA GLY A 7 -19.21 -37.16 31.54
C GLY A 7 -17.94 -36.75 30.82
N HIS A 8 -18.06 -36.39 29.55
CA HIS A 8 -16.99 -35.75 28.79
C HIS A 8 -16.72 -34.38 29.40
N ASN A 9 -15.71 -34.29 30.27
CA ASN A 9 -15.17 -33.02 30.74
C ASN A 9 -14.40 -32.38 29.59
N ASN A 10 -15.14 -31.72 28.69
CA ASN A 10 -14.53 -30.95 27.61
C ASN A 10 -14.02 -29.64 28.22
N PRO A 11 -12.71 -29.37 28.23
CA PRO A 11 -12.19 -28.11 28.76
C PRO A 11 -12.82 -26.94 27.97
N PRO A 12 -13.05 -25.79 28.64
CA PRO A 12 -13.61 -24.63 27.97
C PRO A 12 -12.72 -24.22 26.79
N SER A 13 -13.35 -23.89 25.68
CA SER A 13 -12.65 -23.40 24.49
C SER A 13 -11.95 -22.07 24.80
N VAL A 14 -10.90 -21.74 24.05
CA VAL A 14 -10.16 -20.47 24.20
C VAL A 14 -11.09 -19.25 24.14
N LYS A 15 -12.18 -19.34 23.36
CA LYS A 15 -13.20 -18.29 23.26
C LYS A 15 -14.04 -18.16 24.53
N GLU A 16 -14.40 -19.28 25.15
CA GLU A 16 -15.17 -19.30 26.40
C GLU A 16 -14.32 -18.80 27.56
N VAL A 17 -13.05 -19.21 27.63
CA VAL A 17 -12.10 -18.70 28.64
C VAL A 17 -11.92 -17.19 28.50
N ALA A 18 -11.67 -16.70 27.28
CA ALA A 18 -11.53 -15.27 27.02
C ALA A 18 -12.80 -14.47 27.38
N LEU A 19 -13.98 -15.03 27.10
CA LEU A 19 -15.24 -14.40 27.45
C LEU A 19 -15.44 -14.32 28.96
N ILE A 20 -15.12 -15.40 29.69
CA ILE A 20 -15.22 -15.45 31.16
C ILE A 20 -14.29 -14.38 31.76
N GLU A 21 -13.01 -14.37 31.38
CA GLU A 21 -12.02 -13.41 31.89
C GLU A 21 -12.42 -11.95 31.64
N VAL A 22 -12.91 -11.64 30.44
CA VAL A 22 -13.39 -10.29 30.10
C VAL A 22 -14.65 -9.96 30.90
N SER A 23 -15.57 -10.92 31.06
CA SER A 23 -16.82 -10.71 31.81
C SER A 23 -16.56 -10.47 33.30
N GLU A 24 -15.63 -11.19 33.91
CA GLU A 24 -15.22 -11.01 35.30
C GLU A 24 -14.50 -9.67 35.51
N ALA A 25 -13.61 -9.29 34.59
CA ALA A 25 -12.91 -8.01 34.64
C ALA A 25 -13.88 -6.80 34.52
N LEU A 26 -14.96 -6.94 33.75
CA LEU A 26 -15.94 -5.87 33.50
C LEU A 26 -17.15 -5.89 34.44
N ALA A 27 -17.41 -6.99 35.15
CA ALA A 27 -18.53 -7.14 36.08
C ALA A 27 -18.74 -5.95 37.03
N PRO A 28 -17.71 -5.40 37.72
CA PRO A 28 -17.90 -4.25 38.60
C PRO A 28 -18.29 -2.96 37.84
N MET A 29 -17.88 -2.82 36.58
CA MET A 29 -18.17 -1.65 35.75
C MET A 29 -19.59 -1.69 35.19
N PHE A 30 -20.16 -2.86 34.94
CA PHE A 30 -21.54 -2.98 34.46
C PHE A 30 -22.57 -2.44 35.44
N LYS A 31 -22.34 -2.61 36.74
CA LYS A 31 -23.20 -2.00 37.76
C LYS A 31 -23.16 -0.47 37.67
N ARG A 32 -21.97 0.12 37.58
CA ARG A 32 -21.81 1.57 37.45
C ARG A 32 -22.41 2.11 36.15
N ALA A 33 -22.22 1.39 35.04
CA ALA A 33 -22.81 1.74 33.75
C ALA A 33 -24.35 1.74 33.82
N ALA A 34 -24.95 0.73 34.45
CA ALA A 34 -26.41 0.67 34.63
C ALA A 34 -26.95 1.84 35.46
N GLU A 35 -26.26 2.24 36.53
CA GLU A 35 -26.63 3.42 37.34
C GLU A 35 -26.58 4.72 36.51
N LEU A 36 -25.55 4.87 35.68
CA LEU A 36 -25.39 6.05 34.82
C LEU A 36 -26.44 6.08 33.70
N LEU A 37 -26.79 4.93 33.12
CA LEU A 37 -27.87 4.80 32.13
C LEU A 37 -29.22 5.18 32.75
N ALA A 38 -29.54 4.63 33.93
CA ALA A 38 -30.77 4.99 34.64
C ALA A 38 -30.82 6.48 35.04
N SER A 39 -29.66 7.10 35.29
CA SER A 39 -29.57 8.54 35.55
C SER A 39 -29.76 9.36 34.28
N ALA A 40 -29.27 8.88 33.13
CA ALA A 40 -29.42 9.52 31.83
C ALA A 40 -30.86 9.51 31.33
N GLU A 41 -31.60 8.42 31.55
CA GLU A 41 -33.03 8.33 31.20
C GLU A 41 -33.90 9.36 31.95
N LYS A 42 -33.48 9.77 33.14
CA LYS A 42 -34.19 10.75 33.98
C LYS A 42 -33.69 12.18 33.80
N ALA A 43 -32.63 12.39 33.01
CA ALA A 43 -32.00 13.70 32.90
C ALA A 43 -32.84 14.64 32.02
N SER A 44 -33.11 15.84 32.53
CA SER A 44 -33.73 16.95 31.79
C SER A 44 -32.95 18.24 32.01
N ALA A 45 -33.00 19.14 31.03
CA ALA A 45 -32.36 20.45 31.09
C ALA A 45 -33.38 21.54 30.74
N GLU A 46 -33.85 22.27 31.76
CA GLU A 46 -34.85 23.35 31.64
C GLU A 46 -34.23 24.74 31.91
N ASP A 47 -33.05 24.76 32.54
CA ASP A 47 -32.29 25.96 32.90
C ASP A 47 -30.77 25.72 32.78
N ALA A 48 -29.97 26.77 32.98
CA ALA A 48 -28.51 26.67 32.86
C ALA A 48 -27.87 25.74 33.90
N GLU A 49 -28.47 25.61 35.08
CA GLU A 49 -27.96 24.74 36.15
C GLU A 49 -28.19 23.26 35.82
N SER A 50 -29.39 22.91 35.37
CA SER A 50 -29.74 21.56 34.89
C SER A 50 -28.96 21.18 33.64
N ALA A 51 -28.70 22.12 32.72
CA ALA A 51 -27.77 21.91 31.62
C ALA A 51 -26.34 21.59 32.11
N GLY A 52 -25.87 22.25 33.18
CA GLY A 52 -24.60 21.94 33.85
C GLY A 52 -24.57 20.52 34.42
N LYS A 53 -25.63 20.08 35.10
CA LYS A 53 -25.78 18.71 35.63
C LYS A 53 -25.79 17.66 34.52
N CYS A 54 -26.45 17.94 33.40
CA CYS A 54 -26.39 17.08 32.21
C CYS A 54 -24.98 16.98 31.64
N ALA A 55 -24.23 18.09 31.58
CA ALA A 55 -22.84 18.07 31.13
C ALA A 55 -21.94 17.23 32.06
N ASP A 56 -22.12 17.32 33.37
CA ASP A 56 -21.37 16.50 34.33
C ASP A 56 -21.75 15.01 34.24
N LEU A 57 -23.03 14.70 34.00
CA LEU A 57 -23.47 13.33 33.72
C LEU A 57 -22.80 12.76 32.46
N VAL A 58 -22.69 13.56 31.39
CA VAL A 58 -21.96 13.14 30.18
C VAL A 58 -20.48 12.87 30.48
N LYS A 59 -19.82 13.69 31.30
CA LYS A 59 -18.43 13.44 31.72
C LYS A 59 -18.30 12.13 32.51
N MET A 60 -19.24 11.84 33.40
CA MET A 60 -19.25 10.58 34.16
C MET A 60 -19.46 9.35 33.26
N ILE A 61 -20.37 9.43 32.29
CA ILE A 61 -20.59 8.38 31.28
C ILE A 61 -19.32 8.17 30.45
N ARG A 62 -18.68 9.26 30.03
CA ARG A 62 -17.43 9.21 29.27
C ARG A 62 -16.33 8.53 30.08
N ALA A 63 -16.10 8.96 31.32
CA ALA A 63 -15.09 8.35 32.19
C ALA A 63 -15.35 6.85 32.42
N CYS A 64 -16.61 6.45 32.61
CA CYS A 64 -16.99 5.04 32.74
C CYS A 64 -16.73 4.26 31.44
N THR A 65 -16.98 4.88 30.29
CA THR A 65 -16.73 4.28 28.96
C THR A 65 -15.23 4.09 28.72
N ASP A 66 -14.42 5.11 29.03
CA ASP A 66 -12.96 5.06 28.90
C ASP A 66 -12.36 3.99 29.83
N GLU A 67 -12.90 3.84 31.04
CA GLU A 67 -12.48 2.80 31.99
C GLU A 67 -12.83 1.39 31.50
N ILE A 68 -14.04 1.19 30.98
CA ILE A 68 -14.46 -0.08 30.36
C ILE A 68 -13.56 -0.41 29.17
N ASP A 69 -13.27 0.55 28.30
CA ASP A 69 -12.39 0.34 27.15
C ASP A 69 -10.97 -0.01 27.57
N ARG A 70 -10.44 0.68 28.60
CA ARG A 70 -9.13 0.36 29.17
C ARG A 70 -9.09 -1.07 29.70
N LYS A 71 -10.07 -1.48 30.50
CA LYS A 71 -10.15 -2.84 31.07
C LYS A 71 -10.34 -3.91 30.00
N ARG A 72 -11.16 -3.64 29.00
CA ARG A 72 -11.31 -4.49 27.81
C ARG A 72 -9.96 -4.69 27.11
N LYS A 73 -9.23 -3.60 26.84
CA LYS A 73 -7.91 -3.66 26.19
C LYS A 73 -6.88 -4.42 27.04
N GLU A 74 -6.87 -4.21 28.36
CA GLU A 74 -6.02 -4.94 29.29
C GLU A 74 -6.29 -6.45 29.24
N ALA A 75 -7.57 -6.87 29.26
CA ALA A 75 -7.97 -8.28 29.17
C ALA A 75 -7.72 -8.88 27.78
N GLN A 76 -7.87 -8.11 26.70
CA GLN A 76 -7.65 -8.57 25.33
C GLN A 76 -6.16 -8.69 24.98
N LYS A 77 -5.30 -7.87 25.58
CA LYS A 77 -3.86 -7.80 25.31
C LYS A 77 -3.14 -9.16 25.19
N PRO A 78 -3.28 -10.11 26.13
CA PRO A 78 -2.59 -11.41 26.02
C PRO A 78 -3.01 -12.19 24.76
N TYR A 79 -4.26 -12.07 24.33
CA TYR A 79 -4.76 -12.72 23.12
C TYR A 79 -4.25 -12.04 21.85
N ASP A 80 -4.22 -10.70 21.84
CA ASP A 80 -3.65 -9.94 20.73
C ASP A 80 -2.14 -10.20 20.58
N ASP A 81 -1.41 -10.27 21.70
CA ASP A 81 0.02 -10.60 21.72
C ASP A 81 0.26 -12.02 21.16
N ALA A 82 -0.55 -13.01 21.56
CA ALA A 82 -0.48 -14.36 21.02
C ALA A 82 -0.77 -14.42 19.51
N ILE A 83 -1.77 -13.67 19.04
CA ILE A 83 -2.08 -13.53 17.61
C ILE A 83 -0.92 -12.84 16.87
N GLY A 84 -0.28 -11.85 17.49
CA GLY A 84 0.90 -11.17 16.96
C GLY A 84 2.03 -12.15 16.68
N VAL A 85 2.41 -12.97 17.67
CA VAL A 85 3.44 -14.00 17.52
C VAL A 85 3.10 -14.97 16.38
N MET A 86 1.85 -15.43 16.30
CA MET A 86 1.40 -16.33 15.23
C MET A 86 1.48 -15.68 13.84
N ARG A 87 1.27 -14.37 13.73
CA ARG A 87 1.38 -13.62 12.47
C ARG A 87 2.82 -13.33 12.08
N ASP A 88 3.70 -13.10 13.04
CA ASP A 88 5.08 -12.70 12.78
C ASP A 88 5.96 -13.88 12.33
N ALA A 89 5.68 -15.09 12.82
CA ALA A 89 6.39 -16.31 12.41
C ALA A 89 6.41 -16.53 10.88
N PRO A 90 5.26 -16.58 10.17
CA PRO A 90 5.26 -16.74 8.72
C PRO A 90 5.76 -15.48 7.99
N ARG A 91 5.53 -14.28 8.53
CA ARG A 91 6.02 -13.03 7.92
C ARG A 91 7.53 -13.00 7.82
N LYS A 92 8.24 -13.46 8.86
CA LYS A 92 9.70 -13.54 8.83
C LYS A 92 10.17 -14.46 7.70
N ILE A 93 9.56 -15.64 7.58
CA ILE A 93 9.89 -16.60 6.52
C ILE A 93 9.59 -16.01 5.14
N LEU A 94 8.42 -15.37 4.96
CA LEU A 94 8.06 -14.73 3.71
C LEU A 94 9.02 -13.59 3.35
N LEU A 95 9.47 -12.81 4.32
CA LEU A 95 10.46 -11.76 4.12
C LEU A 95 11.81 -12.34 3.68
N ASP A 96 12.26 -13.43 4.29
CA ASP A 96 13.49 -14.12 3.91
C ASP A 96 13.39 -14.69 2.48
N LEU A 97 12.24 -15.26 2.12
CA LEU A 97 11.96 -15.74 0.77
C LEU A 97 11.89 -14.60 -0.26
N ASP A 98 11.28 -13.47 0.08
CA ASP A 98 11.25 -12.29 -0.78
C ASP A 98 12.66 -11.70 -0.98
N ASN A 99 13.47 -11.67 0.06
CA ASN A 99 14.87 -11.27 -0.02
C ASN A 99 15.68 -12.23 -0.89
N ALA A 100 15.49 -13.55 -0.75
CA ALA A 100 16.12 -14.55 -1.61
C ALA A 100 15.68 -14.38 -3.08
N LYS A 101 14.38 -14.19 -3.32
CA LYS A 101 13.84 -13.91 -4.65
C LYS A 101 14.45 -12.66 -5.27
N ARG A 102 14.58 -11.57 -4.51
CA ARG A 102 15.23 -10.33 -4.97
C ARG A 102 16.70 -10.55 -5.34
N LYS A 103 17.44 -11.32 -4.54
CA LYS A 103 18.84 -11.68 -4.84
C LYS A 103 18.94 -12.48 -6.15
N VAL A 104 18.10 -13.50 -6.33
CA VAL A 104 18.08 -14.31 -7.56
C VAL A 104 17.68 -13.46 -8.77
N ALA A 105 16.69 -12.60 -8.64
CA ALA A 105 16.27 -11.68 -9.70
C ALA A 105 17.39 -10.69 -10.07
N ALA A 106 18.15 -10.19 -9.09
CA ALA A 106 19.30 -9.32 -9.33
C ALA A 106 20.40 -10.04 -10.13
N LEU A 107 20.68 -11.31 -9.84
CA LEU A 107 21.62 -12.12 -10.62
C LEU A 107 21.16 -12.29 -12.08
N GLY A 108 19.86 -12.52 -12.29
CA GLY A 108 19.27 -12.54 -13.64
C GLY A 108 19.46 -11.21 -14.38
N ALA A 109 19.18 -10.10 -13.72
CA ALA A 109 19.37 -8.76 -14.31
C ALA A 109 20.86 -8.45 -14.61
N GLU A 110 21.79 -8.90 -13.76
CA GLU A 110 23.23 -8.77 -14.03
C GLU A 110 23.66 -9.62 -15.23
N PHE A 111 23.12 -10.83 -15.37
CA PHE A 111 23.35 -11.67 -16.54
C PHE A 111 22.84 -11.00 -17.82
N ASP A 112 21.61 -10.48 -17.81
CA ASP A 112 21.04 -9.78 -18.96
C ASP A 112 21.86 -8.55 -19.34
N LYS A 113 22.37 -7.80 -18.35
CA LYS A 113 23.26 -6.66 -18.61
C LYS A 113 24.54 -7.09 -19.32
N LYS A 114 25.15 -8.20 -18.89
CA LYS A 114 26.36 -8.76 -19.52
C LYS A 114 26.09 -9.28 -20.93
N GLU A 115 24.99 -10.00 -21.14
CA GLU A 115 24.61 -10.48 -22.48
C GLU A 115 24.32 -9.31 -23.43
N ARG A 116 23.65 -8.25 -22.96
CA ARG A 116 23.44 -7.02 -23.76
C ARG A 116 24.75 -6.35 -24.13
N GLN A 117 25.72 -6.28 -23.22
CA GLN A 117 27.05 -5.74 -23.52
C GLN A 117 27.76 -6.59 -24.57
N ARG A 118 27.77 -7.91 -24.42
CA ARG A 118 28.40 -8.81 -25.41
C ARG A 118 27.78 -8.67 -26.80
N LEU A 119 26.44 -8.61 -26.87
CA LEU A 119 25.73 -8.43 -28.14
C LEU A 119 25.99 -7.05 -28.75
N ALA A 120 26.10 -5.99 -27.94
CA ALA A 120 26.42 -4.65 -28.41
C ALA A 120 27.87 -4.56 -28.95
N ASP A 121 28.82 -5.20 -28.28
CA ASP A 121 30.22 -5.24 -28.69
C ASP A 121 30.39 -6.02 -30.01
N GLU A 122 29.74 -7.19 -30.14
CA GLU A 122 29.75 -7.98 -31.38
C GLU A 122 29.09 -7.22 -32.55
N GLN A 123 28.03 -6.48 -32.28
CA GLN A 123 27.38 -5.64 -33.28
C GLN A 123 28.30 -4.47 -33.70
N ALA A 124 28.97 -3.82 -32.75
CA ALA A 124 29.92 -2.75 -33.03
C ALA A 124 31.14 -3.23 -33.84
N GLU A 125 31.64 -4.44 -33.58
CA GLU A 125 32.71 -5.04 -34.38
C GLU A 125 32.26 -5.34 -35.82
N LYS A 126 31.05 -5.89 -36.00
CA LYS A 126 30.48 -6.13 -37.33
C LYS A 126 30.26 -4.83 -38.09
N ASP A 127 29.73 -3.80 -37.43
CA ASP A 127 29.50 -2.48 -38.03
C ASP A 127 30.84 -1.81 -38.40
N ALA A 128 31.88 -1.96 -37.56
CA ALA A 128 33.22 -1.46 -37.85
C ALA A 128 33.90 -2.19 -39.02
N GLN A 129 33.72 -3.52 -39.11
CA GLN A 129 34.24 -4.30 -40.23
C GLN A 129 33.50 -3.95 -41.53
N ALA A 130 32.18 -3.84 -41.50
CA ALA A 130 31.38 -3.41 -42.65
C ALA A 130 31.75 -1.99 -43.11
N ALA A 131 32.06 -1.08 -42.18
CA ALA A 131 32.54 0.26 -42.52
C ALA A 131 33.95 0.24 -43.16
N ARG A 132 34.84 -0.64 -42.72
CA ARG A 132 36.17 -0.84 -43.34
C ARG A 132 36.07 -1.44 -44.73
N ASP A 133 35.22 -2.45 -44.90
CA ASP A 133 35.01 -3.12 -46.18
C ASP A 133 34.35 -2.16 -47.19
N ARG A 134 33.44 -1.29 -46.74
CA ARG A 134 32.88 -0.20 -47.56
C ARG A 134 33.93 0.80 -48.01
N LYS A 135 34.77 1.29 -47.10
CA LYS A 135 35.87 2.19 -47.45
C LYS A 135 36.83 1.55 -48.46
N ALA A 136 37.19 0.28 -48.26
CA ALA A 136 38.04 -0.45 -49.20
C ALA A 136 37.40 -0.66 -50.58
N LEU A 137 36.07 -0.82 -50.64
CA LEU A 137 35.31 -0.88 -51.88
C LEU A 137 35.21 0.48 -52.57
N GLU A 138 35.00 1.55 -51.81
CA GLU A 138 35.01 2.95 -52.30
C GLU A 138 36.38 3.31 -52.88
N ASP A 139 37.48 3.07 -52.14
CA ASP A 139 38.85 3.32 -52.60
C ASP A 139 39.18 2.52 -53.88
N ARG A 140 38.70 1.27 -53.97
CA ARG A 140 38.91 0.43 -55.16
C ARG A 140 38.07 0.89 -56.35
N ALA A 141 36.84 1.35 -56.13
CA ALA A 141 35.99 1.89 -57.19
C ALA A 141 36.52 3.23 -57.71
N GLU A 142 37.05 4.08 -56.84
CA GLU A 142 37.71 5.34 -57.20
C GLU A 142 38.96 5.09 -58.05
N SER A 143 39.74 4.05 -57.74
CA SER A 143 40.90 3.64 -58.55
C SER A 143 40.55 3.07 -59.94
N LEU A 144 39.33 2.55 -60.13
CA LEU A 144 38.85 1.94 -61.37
C LEU A 144 37.97 2.88 -62.21
N GLY A 145 37.60 4.06 -61.69
CA GLY A 145 36.80 5.06 -62.41
C GLY A 145 35.34 4.67 -62.66
N VAL A 146 34.75 3.84 -61.78
CA VAL A 146 33.35 3.37 -61.89
C VAL A 146 32.52 3.89 -60.72
N GLU A 147 31.42 4.61 -61.00
CA GLU A 147 30.47 5.12 -59.99
C GLU A 147 29.68 3.98 -59.33
N LEU A 148 29.61 3.97 -57.98
CA LEU A 148 28.83 2.99 -57.22
C LEU A 148 27.31 3.24 -57.34
N PRO A 149 26.48 2.18 -57.38
CA PRO A 149 25.02 2.31 -57.30
C PRO A 149 24.54 2.92 -55.96
N PRO A 150 23.46 3.71 -55.96
CA PRO A 150 22.95 4.40 -54.77
C PRO A 150 22.42 3.44 -53.69
N GLU A 151 22.70 3.76 -52.42
CA GLU A 151 22.24 3.01 -51.25
C GLU A 151 20.71 2.93 -51.18
N GLU A 152 20.19 1.70 -51.08
CA GLU A 152 18.78 1.50 -50.73
C GLU A 152 18.49 1.98 -49.30
N PRO A 153 17.33 2.62 -49.06
CA PRO A 153 16.99 3.18 -47.76
C PRO A 153 16.92 2.09 -46.69
N LYS A 154 17.71 2.26 -45.62
CA LYS A 154 17.64 1.46 -44.38
C LYS A 154 16.19 1.41 -43.91
N LYS A 155 15.53 0.26 -44.06
CA LYS A 155 14.25 -0.03 -43.40
C LYS A 155 14.40 0.25 -41.91
N GLU A 156 13.50 1.05 -41.35
CA GLU A 156 13.39 1.25 -39.91
C GLU A 156 13.42 -0.09 -39.19
N PRO A 157 14.20 -0.24 -38.10
CA PRO A 157 14.26 -1.49 -37.36
C PRO A 157 12.84 -1.80 -36.86
N ALA A 158 12.25 -2.88 -37.40
CA ALA A 158 10.99 -3.40 -36.92
C ALA A 158 11.06 -3.54 -35.40
N ARG A 159 10.10 -2.92 -34.66
CA ARG A 159 9.97 -3.05 -33.20
C ARG A 159 10.23 -4.50 -32.83
N GLY A 160 11.37 -4.74 -32.18
CA GLY A 160 11.90 -6.08 -31.97
C GLY A 160 10.85 -6.96 -31.30
N LYS A 161 10.63 -8.15 -31.86
CA LYS A 161 9.94 -9.22 -31.14
C LYS A 161 10.65 -9.39 -29.79
N PRO A 162 9.92 -9.57 -28.66
CA PRO A 162 10.54 -9.71 -27.35
C PRO A 162 11.64 -10.78 -27.42
N VAL A 163 12.78 -10.48 -26.79
CA VAL A 163 13.94 -11.38 -26.68
C VAL A 163 13.43 -12.77 -26.32
N LYS A 164 13.87 -13.78 -27.09
CA LYS A 164 13.40 -15.18 -26.96
C LYS A 164 13.35 -15.55 -25.49
N ALA A 165 12.17 -15.90 -25.01
CA ALA A 165 12.00 -16.37 -23.65
C ALA A 165 12.96 -17.55 -23.40
N VAL A 166 13.90 -17.37 -22.48
CA VAL A 166 14.80 -18.46 -22.08
C VAL A 166 14.00 -19.36 -21.16
N GLN A 167 13.77 -20.60 -21.59
CA GLN A 167 13.00 -21.59 -20.85
C GLN A 167 13.96 -22.43 -20.00
N SER A 168 13.71 -22.49 -18.70
CA SER A 168 14.45 -23.34 -17.76
C SER A 168 14.06 -24.80 -17.95
N ASP A 169 14.90 -25.71 -17.46
CA ASP A 169 14.62 -27.16 -17.42
C ASP A 169 13.31 -27.52 -16.67
N MET A 170 12.94 -26.73 -15.66
CA MET A 170 11.67 -26.88 -14.92
C MET A 170 10.46 -26.20 -15.62
N GLY A 171 10.59 -25.82 -16.89
CA GLY A 171 9.52 -25.23 -17.70
C GLY A 171 9.20 -23.74 -17.43
N SER A 172 9.94 -23.07 -16.54
CA SER A 172 9.75 -21.63 -16.26
C SER A 172 10.36 -20.78 -17.38
N SER A 173 9.65 -19.75 -17.85
CA SER A 173 10.13 -18.84 -18.89
C SER A 173 10.50 -17.46 -18.31
N TYR A 174 11.68 -16.96 -18.67
CA TYR A 174 12.10 -15.60 -18.36
C TYR A 174 11.77 -14.67 -19.53
N TYR A 175 11.05 -13.57 -19.27
CA TYR A 175 10.78 -12.53 -20.26
C TYR A 175 10.97 -11.15 -19.64
N GLU A 176 11.54 -10.24 -20.41
CA GLU A 176 11.64 -8.84 -20.02
C GLU A 176 10.31 -8.14 -20.27
N ARG A 177 9.80 -7.43 -19.26
CA ARG A 177 8.64 -6.54 -19.40
C ARG A 177 9.12 -5.11 -19.23
N THR A 178 8.98 -4.32 -20.29
CA THR A 178 9.17 -2.87 -20.21
C THR A 178 7.90 -2.26 -19.62
N ASN A 179 8.01 -1.57 -18.50
CA ASN A 179 6.93 -0.80 -17.90
C ASN A 179 7.26 0.68 -18.05
N ASP A 180 6.33 1.44 -18.61
CA ASP A 180 6.47 2.89 -18.70
C ASP A 180 6.22 3.51 -17.32
N VAL A 181 7.25 4.15 -16.76
CA VAL A 181 7.15 4.89 -15.49
C VAL A 181 6.95 6.36 -15.81
N TYR A 182 5.73 6.85 -15.57
CA TYR A 182 5.38 8.24 -15.80
C TYR A 182 5.78 9.10 -14.60
N THR A 183 6.61 10.13 -14.85
CA THR A 183 6.97 11.14 -13.85
C THR A 183 6.43 12.49 -14.30
N ILE A 184 5.70 13.19 -13.42
CA ILE A 184 5.18 14.52 -13.72
C ILE A 184 6.32 15.52 -13.55
N VAL A 185 6.80 16.09 -14.66
CA VAL A 185 7.85 17.12 -14.66
C VAL A 185 7.27 18.50 -14.32
N ASP A 186 6.12 18.85 -14.92
CA ASP A 186 5.38 20.07 -14.66
C ASP A 186 3.87 19.77 -14.54
N PRO A 187 3.25 19.99 -13.36
CA PRO A 187 1.81 19.79 -13.16
C PRO A 187 0.91 20.72 -14.00
N TYR A 188 1.41 21.89 -14.42
CA TYR A 188 0.60 22.88 -15.15
C TYR A 188 0.57 22.65 -16.66
N ALA A 189 1.53 21.89 -17.19
CA ALA A 189 1.56 21.46 -18.59
C ALA A 189 0.67 20.23 -18.85
N LEU A 190 0.04 19.67 -17.82
CA LEU A 190 -0.83 18.51 -17.97
C LEU A 190 -2.14 18.87 -18.67
N PRO A 191 -2.63 18.01 -19.58
CA PRO A 191 -3.95 18.17 -20.19
C PRO A 191 -5.07 18.30 -19.16
N LEU A 192 -6.07 19.12 -19.47
CA LEU A 192 -7.16 19.43 -18.55
C LEU A 192 -7.97 18.17 -18.18
N GLU A 193 -8.01 17.17 -19.07
CA GLU A 193 -8.71 15.91 -18.83
C GLU A 193 -8.11 15.15 -17.63
N ILE A 194 -6.77 15.16 -17.49
CA ILE A 194 -6.07 14.51 -16.38
C ILE A 194 -6.34 15.25 -15.06
N LEU A 195 -6.31 16.59 -15.09
CA LEU A 195 -6.58 17.42 -13.92
C LEU A 195 -8.03 17.34 -13.44
N SER A 196 -8.98 17.12 -14.35
CA SER A 196 -10.41 16.95 -14.05
C SER A 196 -10.79 15.56 -13.56
N HIS A 197 -9.85 14.61 -13.57
CA HIS A 197 -10.12 13.23 -13.16
C HIS A 197 -10.46 13.16 -11.65
N GLU A 198 -11.46 12.33 -11.30
CA GLU A 198 -12.00 12.20 -9.93
C GLU A 198 -10.93 11.95 -8.86
N LYS A 199 -9.96 11.10 -9.16
CA LYS A 199 -8.85 10.81 -8.23
C LYS A 199 -7.95 12.02 -7.98
N VAL A 200 -7.75 12.88 -8.98
CA VAL A 200 -6.91 14.08 -8.86
C VAL A 200 -7.66 15.15 -8.05
N THR A 201 -8.96 15.34 -8.31
CA THR A 201 -9.78 16.28 -7.54
C THR A 201 -9.92 15.85 -6.07
N ALA A 202 -10.08 14.55 -5.79
CA ALA A 202 -10.08 14.03 -4.43
C ALA A 202 -8.75 14.27 -3.70
N ALA A 203 -7.61 14.07 -4.38
CA ALA A 203 -6.29 14.36 -3.83
C ALA A 203 -6.11 15.86 -3.52
N ILE A 204 -6.55 16.74 -4.41
CA ILE A 204 -6.53 18.20 -4.21
C ILE A 204 -7.36 18.61 -2.98
N ILE A 205 -8.56 18.05 -2.82
CA ILE A 205 -9.41 18.31 -1.65
C ILE A 205 -8.75 17.83 -0.35
N SER A 206 -8.06 16.68 -0.38
CA SER A 206 -7.32 16.17 0.78
C SER A 206 -6.21 17.13 1.22
N VAL A 207 -5.40 17.59 0.27
CA VAL A 207 -4.32 18.56 0.55
C VAL A 207 -4.91 19.88 1.06
N ALA A 208 -6.01 20.35 0.48
CA ALA A 208 -6.69 21.57 0.96
C ALA A 208 -7.19 21.45 2.41
N ARG A 209 -7.70 20.28 2.82
CA ARG A 209 -8.10 20.01 4.22
C ARG A 209 -6.90 20.04 5.16
N GLU A 210 -5.77 19.47 4.76
CA GLU A 210 -4.53 19.50 5.55
C GLU A 210 -4.00 20.93 5.72
N MET A 211 -3.97 21.72 4.64
CA MET A 211 -3.56 23.12 4.70
C MET A 211 -4.44 23.94 5.64
N ARG A 212 -5.76 23.71 5.64
CA ARG A 212 -6.68 24.38 6.56
C ARG A 212 -6.52 23.93 8.02
N LYS A 213 -6.12 22.67 8.26
CA LYS A 213 -5.79 22.17 9.60
C LYS A 213 -4.59 22.91 10.18
N GLY A 214 -3.60 23.24 9.34
CA GLY A 214 -2.45 24.07 9.71
C GLY A 214 -2.78 25.56 9.85
N ASN A 215 -3.58 26.12 8.94
CA ASN A 215 -3.94 27.54 8.90
C ASN A 215 -5.45 27.73 8.70
N LYS A 216 -6.19 27.98 9.79
CA LYS A 216 -7.67 28.03 9.78
C LYS A 216 -8.25 29.17 8.91
N ASP A 217 -7.50 30.25 8.72
CA ASP A 217 -7.91 31.44 7.95
C ASP A 217 -7.38 31.46 6.51
N ALA A 218 -6.70 30.40 6.08
CA ALA A 218 -6.15 30.32 4.73
C ALA A 218 -7.29 30.28 3.68
N ARG A 219 -7.41 31.36 2.90
CA ARG A 219 -8.25 31.39 1.70
C ARG A 219 -7.54 30.62 0.60
N ILE A 220 -8.01 29.41 0.31
CA ILE A 220 -7.51 28.61 -0.80
C ILE A 220 -8.24 29.04 -2.06
N LYS A 221 -7.52 29.65 -3.02
CA LYS A 221 -8.10 30.13 -4.28
C LYS A 221 -8.75 28.95 -5.02
N GLY A 222 -10.04 29.09 -5.36
CA GLY A 222 -10.79 28.08 -6.13
C GLY A 222 -11.53 27.02 -5.32
N ILE A 223 -11.47 27.03 -3.97
CA ILE A 223 -12.22 26.09 -3.11
C ILE A 223 -13.20 26.86 -2.23
N ALA A 224 -14.49 26.51 -2.32
CA ALA A 224 -15.52 27.04 -1.43
C ALA A 224 -15.46 26.32 -0.07
N ILE A 225 -15.43 27.08 1.02
CA ILE A 225 -15.29 26.57 2.38
C ILE A 225 -16.52 26.95 3.20
N THR A 226 -17.30 25.97 3.64
CA THR A 226 -18.42 26.15 4.59
C THR A 226 -18.03 25.65 5.99
N THR A 227 -18.58 26.28 7.03
CA THR A 227 -18.38 25.89 8.43
C THR A 227 -19.71 25.50 9.06
N GLU A 228 -19.85 24.21 9.37
CA GLU A 228 -20.94 23.70 10.20
C GLU A 228 -20.45 23.62 11.65
N THR A 229 -21.21 24.21 12.58
CA THR A 229 -20.87 24.20 14.01
C THR A 229 -21.68 23.13 14.70
N THR A 230 -21.01 22.08 15.15
CA THR A 230 -21.61 21.01 15.97
C THR A 230 -21.16 21.18 17.40
N THR A 231 -22.09 21.27 18.34
CA THR A 231 -21.77 21.30 19.78
C THR A 231 -21.31 19.91 20.22
N VAL A 232 -20.05 19.79 20.60
CA VAL A 232 -19.46 18.54 21.10
C VAL A 232 -19.22 18.69 22.61
N VAL A 233 -19.89 17.87 23.40
CA VAL A 233 -19.60 17.73 24.84
C VAL A 233 -18.29 16.95 24.99
N ARG A 234 -17.26 17.56 25.58
CA ARG A 234 -15.99 16.91 25.89
C ARG A 234 -15.89 16.58 27.37
#